data_AF-A0A6G8CSY9-F1
#
_entry.id   AF-A0A6G8CSY9-F1
#
_cell.length_a   1.000
_cell.length_b   1.000
_cell.length_c   1.000
_cell.angle_alpha   90.00
_cell.angle_beta   90.00
_cell.angle_gamma   90.00
#
_symmetry.space_group_name_H-M   'P 1'
#
loop_
_entity.id
_entity.type
_entity.pdbx_description
1 polymer ?
#
loop_
_entity_poly.entity_id
_entity_poly.type
_entity_poly.pdbx_seq_one_letter_code
_entity_poly.pdbx_strand_id
1 'polypeptide(L)'
;MRADVYLVEKAHATTRSQAQRLIAAGVEWRLAPGLPWNKVAKNGDDIPEMAEVQLLDAAEAKYISRGGLKLEGALTATGLKVAGLRCLDVGQSTGGFTDCLLQQNAAQVIGIDVGHAQLHERLRNDPRVVCVEGLNARSVTPESLRDACDEALSEVVEEVEDNDTQPTAPYAWMRNGGMVDDEYDDSDDAKEQDIEEFKSERAAKAKAKVDGSMPVERKRRKGTEKVDITPVFDIITGDVSFISLTLILPALVSLMTADARLLMLVKPQFELQPGQVGKGGIVRDPALYVEVEKRIRECCASIGLTIDQWLDSTIEGGDGNREFFVFARRGK
;
A
#
# COMPACT_ATOMS: atom_id res chain seq x y z
N MET A 1 6.79 10.03 -31.34
CA MET A 1 6.13 10.00 -30.02
C MET A 1 7.18 10.31 -28.98
N ARG A 2 6.88 11.15 -27.98
CA ARG A 2 7.85 11.47 -26.93
C ARG A 2 8.40 10.20 -26.27
N ALA A 3 9.72 10.12 -26.12
CA ALA A 3 10.41 8.93 -25.63
C ALA A 3 9.90 8.46 -24.27
N ASP A 4 9.67 9.40 -23.35
CA ASP A 4 9.14 9.07 -22.01
C ASP A 4 7.71 8.49 -22.04
N VAL A 5 6.90 8.88 -23.03
CA VAL A 5 5.56 8.32 -23.27
C VAL A 5 5.67 6.98 -23.99
N TYR A 6 6.50 6.90 -25.03
CA TYR A 6 6.75 5.69 -25.82
C TYR A 6 7.15 4.51 -24.94
N LEU A 7 8.10 4.72 -24.02
CA LEU A 7 8.56 3.66 -23.13
C LEU A 7 7.44 3.13 -22.22
N VAL A 8 6.50 3.98 -21.81
CA VAL A 8 5.35 3.55 -21.01
C VAL A 8 4.34 2.80 -21.87
N GLU A 9 3.95 3.35 -23.01
CA GLU A 9 2.94 2.75 -23.89
C GLU A 9 3.38 1.41 -24.49
N LYS A 10 4.68 1.25 -24.78
CA LYS A 10 5.26 -0.02 -25.26
C LYS A 10 5.72 -0.94 -24.13
N ALA A 11 5.34 -0.66 -22.89
CA ALA A 11 5.63 -1.47 -21.70
C ALA A 11 7.14 -1.71 -21.42
N HIS A 12 8.01 -0.83 -21.91
CA HIS A 12 9.42 -0.78 -21.49
C HIS A 12 9.60 -0.12 -20.11
N ALA A 13 8.61 0.65 -19.66
CA ALA A 13 8.52 1.25 -18.34
C ALA A 13 7.08 1.16 -17.82
N THR A 14 6.92 1.02 -16.51
CA THR A 14 5.60 1.01 -15.84
C THR A 14 5.08 2.42 -15.54
N THR A 15 5.96 3.40 -15.39
CA THR A 15 5.61 4.80 -15.09
C THR A 15 6.45 5.77 -15.91
N ARG A 16 5.94 6.99 -16.12
CA ARG A 16 6.72 8.06 -16.77
C ARG A 16 8.01 8.36 -16.02
N SER A 17 7.98 8.35 -14.68
CA SER A 17 9.19 8.56 -13.88
C SER A 17 10.22 7.46 -14.11
N GLN A 18 9.81 6.20 -14.30
CA GLN A 18 10.72 5.12 -14.68
C GLN A 18 11.26 5.30 -16.10
N ALA A 19 10.41 5.67 -17.05
CA ALA A 19 10.85 5.96 -18.41
C ALA A 19 11.93 7.04 -18.48
N GLN A 20 11.78 8.12 -17.71
CA GLN A 20 12.77 9.20 -17.62
C GLN A 20 14.13 8.71 -17.07
N ARG A 21 14.10 7.79 -16.10
CA ARG A 21 15.34 7.20 -15.56
C ARG A 21 16.01 6.27 -16.55
N LEU A 22 15.24 5.44 -17.25
CA LEU A 22 15.76 4.60 -18.32
C LEU A 22 16.43 5.45 -19.40
N ILE A 23 15.80 6.56 -19.81
CA ILE A 23 16.39 7.51 -20.76
C ILE A 23 17.71 8.09 -20.24
N ALA A 24 17.76 8.49 -18.96
CA ALA A 24 18.98 8.99 -18.34
C ALA A 24 20.09 7.93 -18.23
N ALA A 25 19.72 6.66 -18.01
CA ALA A 25 20.64 5.52 -17.96
C ALA A 25 21.07 5.03 -19.36
N GLY A 26 20.37 5.46 -20.40
CA GLY A 26 20.69 5.21 -21.81
C GLY A 26 19.63 4.38 -22.51
N VAL A 27 18.97 4.99 -23.49
CA VAL A 27 18.02 4.33 -24.40
C VAL A 27 18.45 4.59 -25.83
N GLU A 28 18.38 3.55 -26.65
CA GLU A 28 18.62 3.62 -28.08
C GLU A 28 17.45 3.05 -28.86
N TRP A 29 17.21 3.57 -30.07
CA TRP A 29 16.17 3.05 -30.97
C TRP A 29 16.66 2.92 -32.41
N ARG A 30 16.06 2.00 -33.18
CA ARG A 30 16.29 1.85 -34.63
C ARG A 30 15.00 1.45 -35.34
N LEU A 31 14.89 1.73 -36.64
CA LEU A 31 13.68 1.41 -37.41
C LEU A 31 13.59 -0.04 -37.88
N ALA A 32 14.73 -0.72 -38.04
CA ALA A 32 14.78 -2.09 -38.52
C ALA A 32 16.12 -2.75 -38.16
N PRO A 33 16.18 -4.09 -38.13
CA PRO A 33 17.43 -4.81 -38.01
C PRO A 33 18.45 -4.38 -39.08
N GLY A 34 19.68 -4.08 -38.67
CA GLY A 34 20.76 -3.65 -39.56
C GLY A 34 20.87 -2.13 -39.77
N LEU A 35 19.90 -1.34 -39.29
CA LEU A 35 20.03 0.12 -39.22
C LEU A 35 20.77 0.57 -37.95
N PRO A 36 21.44 1.74 -37.97
CA PRO A 36 22.15 2.26 -36.81
C PRO A 36 21.18 2.59 -35.67
N TRP A 37 21.68 2.39 -34.45
CA TRP A 37 21.01 2.81 -33.23
C TRP A 37 21.10 4.33 -33.07
N ASN A 38 19.98 4.94 -32.68
CA ASN A 38 19.86 6.36 -32.40
C ASN A 38 19.65 6.54 -30.90
N LYS A 39 20.53 7.31 -30.26
CA LYS A 39 20.42 7.60 -28.83
C LYS A 39 19.27 8.55 -28.54
N VAL A 40 18.52 8.25 -27.50
CA VAL A 40 17.57 9.16 -26.86
C VAL A 40 18.38 10.02 -25.87
N ALA A 41 18.44 11.32 -26.10
CA ALA A 41 19.22 12.24 -25.27
C ALA A 41 18.38 12.88 -24.15
N LYS A 42 17.07 13.05 -24.38
CA LYS A 42 16.15 13.66 -23.41
C LYS A 42 14.75 13.07 -23.51
N ASN A 43 14.01 13.22 -22.42
CA ASN A 43 12.65 12.68 -22.25
C ASN A 43 11.67 13.02 -23.38
N GLY A 44 11.83 14.21 -23.97
CA GLY A 44 10.95 14.71 -25.03
C GLY A 44 11.38 14.36 -26.45
N ASP A 45 12.46 13.61 -26.66
CA ASP A 45 12.87 13.18 -28.00
C ASP A 45 11.84 12.26 -28.63
N ASP A 46 11.71 12.32 -29.95
CA ASP A 46 10.75 11.48 -30.66
C ASP A 46 11.32 10.10 -30.97
N ILE A 47 10.60 9.07 -30.52
CA ILE A 47 10.77 7.69 -30.97
C ILE A 47 9.67 7.38 -32.00
N PRO A 48 10.03 6.88 -33.20
CA PRO A 48 9.06 6.40 -34.18
C PRO A 48 8.25 5.22 -33.65
N GLU A 49 6.97 5.14 -34.02
CA GLU A 49 6.04 4.14 -33.44
C GLU A 49 6.44 2.68 -33.71
N MET A 50 7.08 2.44 -34.87
CA MET A 50 7.56 1.12 -35.29
C MET A 50 9.01 0.83 -34.86
N ALA A 51 9.64 1.70 -34.06
CA ALA A 51 11.04 1.54 -33.72
C ALA A 51 11.27 0.38 -32.74
N GLU A 52 12.31 -0.41 -33.01
CA GLU A 52 12.90 -1.28 -32.00
C GLU A 52 13.64 -0.43 -30.98
N VAL A 53 13.45 -0.71 -29.69
CA VAL A 53 14.11 0.01 -28.59
C VAL A 53 15.00 -0.95 -27.80
N GLN A 54 16.17 -0.44 -27.43
CA GLN A 54 17.12 -1.10 -26.54
C GLN A 54 17.38 -0.21 -25.32
N LEU A 55 17.23 -0.81 -24.14
CA LEU A 55 17.67 -0.22 -22.88
C LEU A 55 19.14 -0.60 -22.68
N LEU A 56 20.02 0.40 -22.55
CA LEU A 56 21.45 0.14 -22.33
C LEU A 56 21.73 -0.29 -20.89
N ASP A 57 20.90 0.18 -19.95
CA ASP A 57 20.86 -0.29 -18.57
C ASP A 57 19.41 -0.60 -18.15
N ALA A 58 19.11 -1.90 -18.05
CA ALA A 58 17.80 -2.39 -17.64
C ALA A 58 17.67 -2.51 -16.10
N ALA A 59 18.71 -2.22 -15.31
CA ALA A 59 18.64 -2.31 -13.85
C ALA A 59 17.55 -1.39 -13.28
N GLU A 60 17.34 -0.22 -13.89
CA GLU A 60 16.27 0.73 -13.55
C GLU A 60 14.85 0.19 -13.84
N ALA A 61 14.72 -0.88 -14.64
CA ALA A 61 13.47 -1.55 -14.94
C ALA A 61 13.13 -2.70 -13.98
N LYS A 62 14.08 -3.15 -13.15
CA LYS A 62 13.95 -4.37 -12.34
C LYS A 62 12.80 -4.34 -11.32
N TYR A 63 12.58 -3.17 -10.72
CA TYR A 63 11.53 -2.95 -9.73
C TYR A 63 10.59 -1.84 -10.17
N ILE A 64 9.36 -1.85 -9.65
CA ILE A 64 8.34 -0.81 -9.91
C ILE A 64 8.86 0.60 -9.57
N SER A 65 9.67 0.74 -8.53
CA SER A 65 10.29 2.00 -8.16
C SER A 65 11.74 1.81 -7.70
N ARG A 66 12.49 2.92 -7.64
CA ARG A 66 13.88 2.90 -7.15
C ARG A 66 14.01 2.37 -5.73
N GLY A 67 12.93 2.42 -4.94
CA GLY A 67 12.93 1.84 -3.60
C GLY A 67 13.35 0.37 -3.62
N GLY A 68 12.92 -0.40 -4.63
CA GLY A 68 13.31 -1.82 -4.73
C GLY A 68 14.82 -2.03 -4.85
N LEU A 69 15.51 -1.17 -5.62
CA LEU A 69 16.97 -1.23 -5.77
C LEU A 69 17.69 -0.88 -4.46
N LYS A 70 17.16 0.10 -3.70
CA LYS A 70 17.71 0.45 -2.38
C LYS A 70 17.60 -0.74 -1.43
N LEU A 71 16.41 -1.35 -1.33
CA LEU A 71 16.19 -2.50 -0.46
C LEU A 71 17.03 -3.70 -0.89
N GLU A 72 17.16 -3.96 -2.19
CA GLU A 72 18.02 -5.03 -2.70
C GLU A 72 19.48 -4.84 -2.28
N GLY A 73 20.01 -3.63 -2.42
CA GLY A 73 21.36 -3.29 -1.97
C GLY A 73 21.54 -3.56 -0.47
N ALA A 74 20.56 -3.15 0.34
CA ALA A 74 20.57 -3.37 1.79
C ALA A 74 20.46 -4.86 2.18
N LEU A 75 19.60 -5.64 1.52
CA LEU A 75 19.50 -7.09 1.72
C LEU A 75 20.81 -7.80 1.37
N THR A 76 21.46 -7.38 0.29
CA THR A 76 22.75 -7.93 -0.13
C THR A 76 23.85 -7.61 0.89
N ALA A 77 23.95 -6.36 1.33
CA ALA A 77 24.96 -5.90 2.28
C ALA A 77 24.82 -6.55 3.68
N THR A 78 23.58 -6.71 4.15
CA THR A 78 23.30 -7.34 5.45
C THR A 78 23.38 -8.87 5.40
N GLY A 79 23.27 -9.47 4.21
CA GLY A 79 23.12 -10.91 4.03
C GLY A 79 21.75 -11.46 4.47
N LEU A 80 20.79 -10.58 4.77
CA LEU A 80 19.45 -10.92 5.23
C LEU A 80 18.70 -11.71 4.14
N LYS A 81 18.18 -12.88 4.51
CA LYS A 81 17.35 -13.71 3.63
C LYS A 81 15.89 -13.55 4.00
N VAL A 82 15.06 -13.23 3.00
CA VAL A 82 13.62 -13.01 3.17
C VAL A 82 12.77 -14.13 2.57
N ALA A 83 13.40 -15.11 1.91
CA ALA A 83 12.71 -16.22 1.27
C ALA A 83 11.88 -17.02 2.30
N GLY A 84 10.59 -17.20 2.02
CA GLY A 84 9.66 -17.91 2.89
C GLY A 84 9.17 -17.13 4.12
N LEU A 85 9.59 -15.87 4.30
CA LEU A 85 9.25 -15.06 5.48
C LEU A 85 8.03 -14.17 5.26
N ARG A 86 7.37 -13.78 6.36
CA ARG A 86 6.32 -12.77 6.38
C ARG A 86 6.92 -11.41 6.65
N CYS A 87 6.64 -10.45 5.79
CA CYS A 87 7.23 -9.11 5.83
C CYS A 87 6.16 -8.03 6.01
N LEU A 88 6.50 -7.01 6.81
CA LEU A 88 5.77 -5.75 6.87
C LEU A 88 6.54 -4.68 6.07
N ASP A 89 5.87 -4.03 5.12
CA ASP A 89 6.39 -2.90 4.34
C ASP A 89 5.71 -1.59 4.79
N VAL A 90 6.46 -0.76 5.53
CA VAL A 90 5.95 0.48 6.12
C VAL A 90 6.18 1.65 5.18
N GLY A 91 5.09 2.28 4.72
CA GLY A 91 5.13 3.27 3.66
C GLY A 91 5.19 2.61 2.28
N GLN A 92 4.30 1.65 2.04
CA GLN A 92 4.31 0.79 0.84
C GLN A 92 4.32 1.60 -0.47
N SER A 93 3.62 2.74 -0.51
CA SER A 93 3.52 3.64 -1.65
C SER A 93 3.28 2.90 -2.97
N THR A 94 4.09 3.14 -3.99
CA THR A 94 4.02 2.44 -5.30
C THR A 94 4.40 0.96 -5.23
N GLY A 95 5.05 0.52 -4.13
CA GLY A 95 5.37 -0.87 -3.84
C GLY A 95 6.77 -1.33 -4.24
N GLY A 96 7.76 -0.42 -4.33
CA GLY A 96 9.13 -0.80 -4.69
C GLY A 96 9.78 -1.79 -3.71
N PHE A 97 9.62 -1.57 -2.41
CA PHE A 97 10.12 -2.48 -1.37
C PHE A 97 9.37 -3.82 -1.40
N THR A 98 8.04 -3.78 -1.43
CA THR A 98 7.19 -4.96 -1.66
C THR A 98 7.62 -5.79 -2.87
N ASP A 99 7.84 -5.18 -4.04
CA ASP A 99 8.30 -5.87 -5.26
C ASP A 99 9.66 -6.55 -5.06
N CYS A 100 10.59 -5.88 -4.36
CA CYS A 100 11.89 -6.45 -4.02
C CYS A 100 11.77 -7.67 -3.10
N LEU A 101 10.95 -7.60 -2.05
CA LEU A 101 10.67 -8.73 -1.15
C LEU A 101 10.06 -9.92 -1.89
N LEU A 102 9.08 -9.69 -2.77
CA LEU A 102 8.41 -10.74 -3.54
C LEU A 102 9.35 -11.41 -4.55
N GLN A 103 10.20 -10.65 -5.23
CA GLN A 103 11.22 -11.19 -6.15
C GLN A 103 12.29 -12.00 -5.39
N GLN A 104 12.52 -11.68 -4.11
CA GLN A 104 13.38 -12.45 -3.20
C GLN A 104 12.64 -13.62 -2.50
N ASN A 105 11.45 -13.98 -2.98
CA ASN A 105 10.61 -15.08 -2.52
C ASN A 105 10.06 -14.94 -1.08
N ALA A 106 9.79 -13.73 -0.61
CA ALA A 106 8.98 -13.55 0.59
C ALA A 106 7.65 -14.31 0.46
N ALA A 107 7.23 -14.96 1.55
CA ALA A 107 5.99 -15.74 1.57
C ALA A 107 4.76 -14.82 1.53
N GLN A 108 4.84 -13.68 2.22
CA GLN A 108 3.78 -12.68 2.27
C GLN A 108 4.37 -11.29 2.54
N VAL A 109 3.77 -10.26 1.96
CA VAL A 109 4.04 -8.87 2.28
C VAL A 109 2.74 -8.18 2.67
N ILE A 110 2.64 -7.72 3.91
CA ILE A 110 1.59 -6.79 4.32
C ILE A 110 2.20 -5.40 4.25
N GLY A 111 1.61 -4.52 3.44
CA GLY A 111 2.04 -3.14 3.33
C GLY A 111 1.08 -2.20 4.02
N ILE A 112 1.61 -1.23 4.76
CA ILE A 112 0.82 -0.16 5.36
C ILE A 112 1.18 1.19 4.71
N ASP A 113 0.18 2.00 4.43
CA ASP A 113 0.36 3.36 3.92
C ASP A 113 -0.70 4.32 4.48
N VAL A 114 -0.35 5.59 4.61
CA VAL A 114 -1.28 6.66 5.01
C VAL A 114 -2.04 7.24 3.82
N GLY A 115 -1.51 7.11 2.61
CA GLY A 115 -2.14 7.52 1.37
C GLY A 115 -3.11 6.48 0.83
N HIS A 116 -3.71 6.81 -0.32
CA HIS A 116 -4.69 5.97 -1.00
C HIS A 116 -4.31 5.73 -2.46
N ALA A 117 -4.68 4.56 -2.99
CA ALA A 117 -4.59 4.17 -4.40
C ALA A 117 -3.19 4.33 -5.04
N GLN A 118 -2.11 4.15 -4.26
CA GLN A 118 -0.74 4.29 -4.77
C GLN A 118 -0.13 2.98 -5.25
N LEU A 119 -0.53 1.85 -4.66
CA LEU A 119 0.09 0.55 -4.95
C LEU A 119 -0.17 0.14 -6.40
N HIS A 120 0.91 -0.22 -7.09
CA HIS A 120 0.86 -0.67 -8.48
C HIS A 120 -0.05 -1.90 -8.66
N GLU A 121 -0.84 -1.91 -9.74
CA GLU A 121 -1.87 -2.93 -10.00
C GLU A 121 -1.34 -4.37 -9.93
N ARG A 122 -0.16 -4.64 -10.53
CA ARG A 122 0.51 -5.95 -10.43
C ARG A 122 0.68 -6.43 -8.98
N LEU A 123 1.06 -5.55 -8.06
CA LEU A 123 1.25 -5.91 -6.65
C LEU A 123 -0.09 -6.01 -5.93
N ARG A 124 -1.03 -5.13 -6.26
CA ARG A 124 -2.40 -5.17 -5.73
C ARG A 124 -3.11 -6.50 -6.04
N ASN A 125 -2.78 -7.11 -7.18
CA ASN A 125 -3.32 -8.39 -7.63
C ASN A 125 -2.45 -9.60 -7.26
N ASP A 126 -1.29 -9.42 -6.61
CA ASP A 126 -0.46 -10.56 -6.17
C ASP A 126 -1.07 -11.18 -4.90
N PRO A 127 -1.37 -12.49 -4.87
CA PRO A 127 -2.01 -13.15 -3.74
C PRO A 127 -1.18 -13.15 -2.45
N ARG A 128 0.13 -12.84 -2.54
CA ARG A 128 1.03 -12.72 -1.38
C ARG A 128 0.99 -11.33 -0.76
N VAL A 129 0.29 -10.37 -1.36
CA VAL A 129 0.27 -8.97 -0.92
C VAL A 129 -1.05 -8.62 -0.26
N VAL A 130 -0.98 -7.99 0.92
CA VAL A 130 -2.11 -7.29 1.54
C VAL A 130 -1.77 -5.81 1.60
N CYS A 131 -2.58 -4.98 0.95
CA CYS A 131 -2.40 -3.53 0.93
C CYS A 131 -3.37 -2.88 1.93
N VAL A 132 -2.83 -2.25 2.97
CA VAL A 132 -3.59 -1.55 4.00
C VAL A 132 -3.35 -0.06 3.86
N GLU A 133 -4.35 0.65 3.33
CA GLU A 133 -4.32 2.09 3.11
C GLU A 133 -5.00 2.84 4.28
N GLY A 134 -4.64 4.11 4.49
CA GLY A 134 -5.19 4.95 5.56
C GLY A 134 -4.70 4.62 6.98
N LEU A 135 -3.72 3.73 7.15
CA LEU A 135 -3.22 3.32 8.47
C LEU A 135 -1.91 4.06 8.83
N ASN A 136 -1.92 4.77 9.95
CA ASN A 136 -0.75 5.51 10.43
C ASN A 136 0.19 4.63 11.26
N ALA A 137 1.41 4.41 10.75
CA ALA A 137 2.44 3.61 11.40
C ALA A 137 2.85 4.12 12.81
N ARG A 138 2.63 5.39 13.13
CA ARG A 138 2.92 5.95 14.46
C ARG A 138 2.02 5.38 15.55
N SER A 139 0.78 5.05 15.20
CA SER A 139 -0.27 4.64 16.15
C SER A 139 -0.78 3.22 15.88
N VAL A 140 -0.08 2.44 15.07
CA VAL A 140 -0.48 1.08 14.74
C VAL A 140 -0.34 0.17 15.96
N THR A 141 -1.35 -0.65 16.22
CA THR A 141 -1.31 -1.76 17.18
C THR A 141 -1.55 -3.08 16.45
N PRO A 142 -1.25 -4.24 17.09
CA PRO A 142 -1.57 -5.54 16.52
C PRO A 142 -3.05 -5.68 16.15
N GLU A 143 -3.95 -5.17 17.00
CA GLU A 143 -5.40 -5.20 16.79
C GLU A 143 -5.78 -4.30 15.62
N SER A 144 -5.34 -3.04 15.60
CA SER A 144 -5.71 -2.11 14.53
C SER A 144 -5.21 -2.59 13.17
N LEU A 145 -4.01 -3.21 13.11
CA LEU A 145 -3.48 -3.76 11.87
C LEU A 145 -4.29 -4.98 11.42
N ARG A 146 -4.67 -5.86 12.35
CA ARG A 146 -5.50 -7.03 12.04
C ARG A 146 -6.85 -6.62 11.47
N ASP A 147 -7.52 -5.66 12.11
CA ASP A 147 -8.81 -5.14 11.68
C ASP A 147 -8.72 -4.46 10.31
N ALA A 148 -7.66 -3.67 10.10
CA ALA A 148 -7.42 -3.01 8.82
C ALA A 148 -7.07 -4.02 7.70
N CYS A 149 -6.38 -5.12 7.99
CA CYS A 149 -6.21 -6.23 7.06
C CYS A 149 -7.54 -6.96 6.80
N ASP A 150 -8.41 -7.04 7.80
CA ASP A 150 -9.74 -7.62 7.66
C ASP A 150 -10.60 -6.83 6.68
N GLU A 151 -10.65 -5.52 6.89
CA GLU A 151 -11.25 -4.55 5.99
C GLU A 151 -10.68 -4.63 4.58
N ALA A 152 -9.35 -4.59 4.43
CA ALA A 152 -8.70 -4.55 3.13
C ALA A 152 -9.02 -5.76 2.24
N LEU A 153 -9.28 -6.95 2.81
CA LEU A 153 -9.62 -8.16 2.05
C LEU A 153 -11.11 -8.50 2.04
N SER A 154 -11.96 -7.64 2.60
CA SER A 154 -13.40 -7.84 2.64
C SER A 154 -14.13 -6.98 1.61
N GLU A 155 -15.36 -7.37 1.29
CA GLU A 155 -16.33 -6.58 0.56
C GLU A 155 -17.52 -6.26 1.47
N VAL A 156 -18.18 -5.14 1.19
CA VAL A 156 -19.41 -4.78 1.86
C VAL A 156 -20.53 -5.66 1.33
N VAL A 157 -21.21 -6.37 2.23
CA VAL A 157 -22.42 -7.11 1.89
C VAL A 157 -23.57 -6.12 1.96
N GLU A 158 -24.10 -5.73 0.80
CA GLU A 158 -25.35 -4.98 0.77
C GLU A 158 -26.49 -5.94 1.14
N GLU A 159 -27.25 -5.62 2.20
CA GLU A 159 -28.54 -6.29 2.44
C GLU A 159 -29.39 -6.12 1.18
N VAL A 160 -29.74 -7.22 0.52
CA VAL A 160 -30.77 -7.21 -0.50
C VAL A 160 -32.06 -6.84 0.22
N GLU A 161 -32.64 -5.68 -0.11
CA GLU A 161 -33.97 -5.33 0.39
C GLU A 161 -34.95 -6.41 -0.09
N ASP A 162 -35.35 -7.29 0.82
CA ASP A 162 -36.48 -8.17 0.59
C ASP A 162 -37.73 -7.29 0.44
N ASN A 163 -38.17 -7.13 -0.80
CA ASN A 163 -39.39 -6.41 -1.15
C ASN A 163 -40.59 -7.37 -1.26
N ASP A 164 -40.38 -8.68 -1.14
CA ASP A 164 -41.42 -9.69 -1.30
C ASP A 164 -42.19 -9.93 0.02
N THR A 165 -41.64 -9.53 1.16
CA THR A 165 -42.30 -9.60 2.49
C THR A 165 -43.00 -8.30 2.91
N GLN A 166 -43.49 -7.48 1.97
CA GLN A 166 -44.26 -6.29 2.33
C GLN A 166 -45.61 -6.69 2.94
N PRO A 167 -45.99 -6.18 4.13
CA PRO A 167 -47.30 -6.45 4.70
C PRO A 167 -48.40 -5.85 3.82
N THR A 168 -49.39 -6.67 3.47
CA THR A 168 -50.58 -6.24 2.72
C THR A 168 -51.42 -5.31 3.60
N ALA A 169 -51.76 -4.14 3.08
CA ALA A 169 -52.54 -3.16 3.82
C ALA A 169 -53.97 -3.67 4.09
N PRO A 170 -54.50 -3.52 5.31
CA PRO A 170 -55.89 -3.82 5.58
C PRO A 170 -56.73 -2.91 4.68
N TYR A 171 -57.75 -3.50 4.04
CA TYR A 171 -58.61 -2.82 3.07
C TYR A 171 -57.94 -2.45 1.73
N ALA A 172 -56.86 -3.13 1.32
CA ALA A 172 -56.24 -2.91 0.01
C ALA A 172 -57.26 -2.96 -1.16
N TRP A 173 -58.27 -3.82 -1.05
CA TRP A 173 -59.39 -3.96 -1.99
C TRP A 173 -60.22 -2.68 -2.18
N MET A 174 -60.27 -1.76 -1.21
CA MET A 174 -61.03 -0.50 -1.33
C MET A 174 -60.37 0.53 -2.26
N ARG A 175 -59.07 0.41 -2.56
CA ARG A 175 -58.33 1.44 -3.33
C ARG A 175 -58.65 1.49 -4.83
N ASN A 176 -59.25 0.43 -5.38
CA ASN A 176 -59.60 0.34 -6.81
C ASN A 176 -61.11 0.08 -7.06
N GLY A 177 -61.97 0.47 -6.10
CA GLY A 177 -63.43 0.35 -6.26
C GLY A 177 -63.97 -1.08 -6.10
N GLY A 178 -63.31 -1.92 -5.30
CA GLY A 178 -63.65 -3.33 -5.12
C GLY A 178 -65.08 -3.56 -4.62
N MET A 179 -65.78 -4.51 -5.25
CA MET A 179 -67.01 -5.10 -4.72
C MET A 179 -66.63 -6.10 -3.63
N VAL A 180 -67.33 -6.03 -2.50
CA VAL A 180 -67.28 -7.08 -1.47
C VAL A 180 -68.16 -8.22 -1.97
N ASP A 181 -67.57 -9.38 -2.26
CA ASP A 181 -68.32 -10.63 -2.33
C ASP A 181 -68.21 -11.39 -0.99
N ASP A 182 -69.11 -12.34 -0.77
CA ASP A 182 -69.16 -13.14 0.46
C ASP A 182 -67.98 -14.15 0.58
N GLU A 183 -67.02 -14.11 -0.37
CA GLU A 183 -65.84 -14.97 -0.43
C GLU A 183 -64.54 -14.26 0.00
N TYR A 184 -64.59 -12.96 0.35
CA TYR A 184 -63.41 -12.21 0.78
C TYR A 184 -62.95 -12.59 2.20
N ASP A 185 -61.77 -13.21 2.31
CA ASP A 185 -61.11 -13.61 3.55
C ASP A 185 -59.96 -12.64 3.86
N ASP A 186 -60.15 -11.78 4.86
CA ASP A 186 -59.17 -10.79 5.33
C ASP A 186 -58.29 -11.31 6.47
N SER A 187 -58.37 -12.61 6.80
CA SER A 187 -57.62 -13.20 7.91
C SER A 187 -56.10 -13.15 7.74
N ASP A 188 -55.62 -13.00 6.50
CA ASP A 188 -54.20 -12.85 6.15
C ASP A 188 -53.75 -11.38 5.98
N ASP A 189 -54.65 -10.38 6.12
CA ASP A 189 -54.28 -8.96 6.04
C ASP A 189 -53.45 -8.55 7.28
N ALA A 190 -52.39 -7.78 7.06
CA ALA A 190 -51.58 -7.28 8.17
C ALA A 190 -52.35 -6.21 8.97
N LYS A 191 -52.14 -6.13 10.28
CA LYS A 191 -52.80 -5.08 11.09
C LYS A 191 -52.14 -3.74 10.79
N GLU A 192 -52.90 -2.65 10.96
CA GLU A 192 -52.38 -1.28 10.78
C GLU A 192 -51.12 -1.03 11.62
N GLN A 193 -51.10 -1.56 12.85
CA GLN A 193 -49.94 -1.49 13.74
C GLN A 193 -48.71 -2.18 13.14
N ASP A 194 -48.86 -3.38 12.58
CA ASP A 194 -47.75 -4.14 11.98
C ASP A 194 -47.15 -3.41 10.77
N ILE A 195 -47.99 -2.70 10.00
CA ILE A 195 -47.56 -1.87 8.86
C ILE A 195 -46.85 -0.60 9.32
N GLU A 196 -47.33 0.04 10.39
CA GLU A 196 -46.70 1.22 10.97
C GLU A 196 -45.33 0.87 11.56
N GLU A 197 -45.24 -0.26 12.28
CA GLU A 197 -43.97 -0.82 12.78
C GLU A 197 -43.01 -1.10 11.61
N PHE A 198 -43.44 -1.81 10.56
CA PHE A 198 -42.63 -2.07 9.37
C PHE A 198 -42.12 -0.80 8.67
N LYS A 199 -42.97 0.22 8.50
CA LYS A 199 -42.60 1.51 7.91
C LYS A 199 -41.61 2.27 8.81
N SER A 200 -41.80 2.22 10.12
CA SER A 200 -40.93 2.88 11.09
C SER A 200 -39.52 2.26 11.10
N GLU A 201 -39.43 0.93 11.02
CA GLU A 201 -38.18 0.19 10.92
C GLU A 201 -37.43 0.52 9.62
N ARG A 202 -38.12 0.55 8.47
CA ARG A 202 -37.50 0.96 7.19
C ARG A 202 -37.06 2.42 7.20
N ALA A 203 -37.84 3.33 7.76
CA ALA A 203 -37.46 4.74 7.89
C ALA A 203 -36.23 4.90 8.80
N ALA A 204 -36.16 4.13 9.89
CA ALA A 204 -35.01 4.10 10.79
C ALA A 204 -33.76 3.53 10.09
N LYS A 205 -33.88 2.41 9.36
CA LYS A 205 -32.78 1.84 8.54
C LYS A 205 -32.32 2.83 7.47
N ALA A 206 -33.24 3.45 6.73
CA ALA A 206 -32.91 4.45 5.71
C ALA A 206 -32.17 5.65 6.30
N LYS A 207 -32.64 6.16 7.45
CA LYS A 207 -31.97 7.24 8.17
C LYS A 207 -30.58 6.83 8.67
N ALA A 208 -30.45 5.63 9.25
CA ALA A 208 -29.16 5.10 9.70
C ALA A 208 -28.18 4.88 8.53
N LYS A 209 -28.67 4.52 7.35
CA LYS A 209 -27.88 4.39 6.11
C LYS A 209 -27.37 5.75 5.63
N VAL A 210 -28.20 6.79 5.68
CA VAL A 210 -27.82 8.18 5.35
C VAL A 210 -26.83 8.75 6.36
N ASP A 211 -27.04 8.48 7.64
CA ASP A 211 -26.20 8.97 8.74
C ASP A 211 -24.91 8.12 8.92
N GLY A 212 -24.72 7.07 8.12
CA GLY A 212 -23.54 6.18 8.16
C GLY A 212 -23.41 5.37 9.46
N SER A 213 -24.50 5.24 10.24
CA SER A 213 -24.52 4.57 11.55
C SER A 213 -24.97 3.11 11.48
N MET A 214 -25.33 2.60 10.30
CA MET A 214 -25.62 1.19 10.12
C MET A 214 -24.34 0.34 10.28
N PRO A 215 -24.40 -0.79 11.01
CA PRO A 215 -23.35 -1.79 10.98
C PRO A 215 -23.17 -2.27 9.54
N VAL A 216 -21.98 -2.02 8.96
CA VAL A 216 -21.64 -2.52 7.64
C VAL A 216 -21.20 -3.97 7.82
N GLU A 217 -22.05 -4.91 7.39
CA GLU A 217 -21.65 -6.31 7.36
C GLU A 217 -20.59 -6.49 6.28
N ARG A 218 -19.43 -7.05 6.67
CA ARG A 218 -18.29 -7.28 5.79
C ARG A 218 -18.03 -8.76 5.71
N LYS A 219 -17.73 -9.22 4.50
CA LYS A 219 -17.33 -10.61 4.26
C LYS A 219 -16.05 -10.65 3.46
N ARG A 220 -15.14 -11.56 3.81
CA ARG A 220 -13.92 -11.81 3.03
C ARG A 220 -14.28 -12.08 1.57
N ARG A 221 -13.60 -11.37 0.67
CA ARG A 221 -13.73 -11.58 -0.78
C ARG A 221 -13.33 -13.01 -1.12
N LYS A 222 -13.93 -13.56 -2.17
CA LYS A 222 -13.60 -14.90 -2.65
C LYS A 222 -12.09 -15.02 -2.94
N GLY A 223 -11.44 -16.01 -2.35
CA GLY A 223 -9.99 -16.26 -2.50
C GLY A 223 -9.13 -15.62 -1.42
N THR A 224 -9.68 -14.80 -0.53
CA THR A 224 -8.93 -14.17 0.59
C THR A 224 -9.22 -14.82 1.95
N GLU A 225 -10.05 -15.86 2.00
CA GLU A 225 -10.58 -16.45 3.24
C GLU A 225 -9.50 -17.08 4.13
N LYS A 226 -8.38 -17.51 3.52
CA LYS A 226 -7.25 -18.15 4.20
C LYS A 226 -6.00 -17.27 4.29
N VAL A 227 -6.11 -16.00 3.91
CA VAL A 227 -4.96 -15.09 3.97
C VAL A 227 -4.61 -14.84 5.44
N ASP A 228 -3.36 -15.10 5.79
CA ASP A 228 -2.87 -14.90 7.15
C ASP A 228 -2.76 -13.40 7.47
N ILE A 229 -3.59 -12.93 8.41
CA ILE A 229 -3.61 -11.56 8.90
C ILE A 229 -3.06 -11.44 10.33
N THR A 230 -2.31 -12.44 10.81
CA THR A 230 -1.69 -12.41 12.12
C THR A 230 -0.69 -11.24 12.16
N PRO A 231 -0.83 -10.26 13.07
CA PRO A 231 -0.10 -9.00 13.03
C PRO A 231 1.31 -9.11 13.65
N VAL A 232 2.05 -10.15 13.26
CA VAL A 232 3.45 -10.35 13.63
C VAL A 232 4.26 -10.77 12.41
N PHE A 233 5.48 -10.26 12.30
CA PHE A 233 6.30 -10.39 11.10
C PHE A 233 7.73 -10.79 11.44
N ASP A 234 8.35 -11.54 10.54
CA ASP A 234 9.75 -11.93 10.62
C ASP A 234 10.66 -10.77 10.18
N ILE A 235 10.18 -9.94 9.26
CA ILE A 235 10.88 -8.78 8.73
C ILE A 235 9.99 -7.56 8.78
N ILE A 236 10.52 -6.45 9.30
CA ILE A 236 9.93 -5.12 9.14
C ILE A 236 10.89 -4.27 8.33
N THR A 237 10.40 -3.73 7.21
CA THR A 237 11.13 -2.79 6.35
C THR A 237 10.25 -1.58 6.05
N GLY A 238 10.83 -0.51 5.51
CA GLY A 238 10.06 0.66 5.14
C GLY A 238 10.89 1.79 4.55
N ASP A 239 10.24 2.54 3.68
CA ASP A 239 10.73 3.74 3.00
C ASP A 239 9.77 4.91 3.26
N VAL A 240 9.74 5.38 4.51
CA VAL A 240 8.81 6.44 4.94
C VAL A 240 9.33 7.83 4.59
N SER A 241 8.42 8.79 4.46
CA SER A 241 8.73 10.20 4.21
C SER A 241 7.97 11.11 5.16
N PHE A 242 8.50 12.30 5.42
CA PHE A 242 7.88 13.33 6.28
C PHE A 242 7.62 12.91 7.74
N ILE A 243 8.27 11.84 8.20
CA ILE A 243 8.21 11.36 9.58
C ILE A 243 9.57 10.83 9.99
N SER A 244 9.96 11.11 11.23
CA SER A 244 11.16 10.51 11.84
C SER A 244 10.88 9.06 12.20
N LEU A 245 11.85 8.17 11.96
CA LEU A 245 11.77 6.78 12.39
C LEU A 245 11.57 6.65 13.90
N THR A 246 12.12 7.60 14.68
CA THR A 246 11.96 7.61 16.15
C THR A 246 10.51 7.67 16.61
N LEU A 247 9.59 8.13 15.75
CA LEU A 247 8.17 8.24 16.05
C LEU A 247 7.38 6.98 15.68
N ILE A 248 7.91 6.11 14.81
CA ILE A 248 7.20 4.91 14.34
C ILE A 248 7.80 3.62 14.90
N LEU A 249 9.12 3.56 15.11
CA LEU A 249 9.79 2.38 15.62
C LEU A 249 9.17 1.81 16.91
N PRO A 250 8.75 2.61 17.91
CA PRO A 250 8.11 2.07 19.11
C PRO A 250 6.85 1.24 18.82
N ALA A 251 6.02 1.67 17.87
CA ALA A 251 4.81 0.94 17.48
C ALA A 251 5.16 -0.35 16.72
N LEU A 252 6.15 -0.28 15.82
CA LEU A 252 6.55 -1.41 14.99
C LEU A 252 7.16 -2.58 15.78
N VAL A 253 7.83 -2.32 16.91
CA VAL A 253 8.39 -3.38 17.77
C VAL A 253 7.31 -4.35 18.28
N SER A 254 6.07 -3.87 18.47
CA SER A 254 4.95 -4.72 18.89
C SER A 254 4.52 -5.75 17.83
N LEU A 255 4.90 -5.52 16.57
CA LEU A 255 4.58 -6.36 15.41
C LEU A 255 5.74 -7.33 15.06
N MET A 256 6.80 -7.37 15.86
CA MET A 256 7.96 -8.22 15.62
C MET A 256 7.82 -9.57 16.32
N THR A 257 8.10 -10.67 15.61
CA THR A 257 8.36 -11.97 16.24
C THR A 257 9.65 -11.90 17.10
N ALA A 258 9.91 -12.92 17.91
CA ALA A 258 11.09 -12.95 18.77
C ALA A 258 12.41 -12.89 17.97
N ASP A 259 12.45 -13.59 16.83
CA ASP A 259 13.61 -13.67 15.93
C ASP A 259 13.54 -12.67 14.77
N ALA A 260 12.64 -11.69 14.82
CA ALA A 260 12.45 -10.76 13.73
C ALA A 260 13.68 -9.87 13.47
N ARG A 261 13.77 -9.36 12.25
CA ARG A 261 14.74 -8.36 11.83
C ARG A 261 14.03 -7.10 11.35
N LEU A 262 14.70 -5.98 11.55
CA LEU A 262 14.27 -4.67 11.11
C LEU A 262 15.31 -4.12 10.14
N LEU A 263 14.89 -3.68 8.96
CA LEU A 263 15.75 -3.08 7.94
C LEU A 263 15.05 -1.83 7.39
N MET A 264 15.27 -0.68 8.02
CA MET A 264 14.54 0.55 7.69
C MET A 264 15.43 1.54 6.96
N LEU A 265 14.89 2.22 5.95
CA LEU A 265 15.57 3.34 5.30
C LEU A 265 15.46 4.58 6.19
N VAL A 266 16.60 5.19 6.48
CA VAL A 266 16.77 6.43 7.21
C VAL A 266 17.02 7.56 6.23
N LYS A 267 16.20 8.59 6.31
CA LYS A 267 16.28 9.79 5.48
C LYS A 267 16.61 11.01 6.35
N PRO A 268 17.88 11.46 6.41
CA PRO A 268 18.30 12.53 7.30
C PRO A 268 17.42 13.78 7.25
N GLN A 269 16.90 14.15 6.08
CA GLN A 269 16.02 15.30 5.89
C GLN A 269 14.67 15.22 6.65
N PHE A 270 14.24 14.02 7.06
CA PHE A 270 13.04 13.82 7.89
C PHE A 270 13.36 13.51 9.35
N GLU A 271 14.63 13.32 9.67
CA GLU A 271 15.12 13.13 11.04
C GLU A 271 15.56 14.46 11.67
N LEU A 272 16.00 15.41 10.86
CA LEU A 272 16.54 16.70 11.30
C LEU A 272 15.46 17.77 11.50
N GLN A 273 15.80 18.80 12.28
CA GLN A 273 14.89 19.90 12.59
C GLN A 273 14.94 21.01 11.52
N PRO A 274 13.89 21.86 11.43
CA PRO A 274 13.94 23.07 10.62
C PRO A 274 15.19 23.92 10.96
N GLY A 275 15.97 24.27 9.94
CA GLY A 275 17.26 24.98 10.08
C GLY A 275 18.50 24.10 9.93
N GLN A 276 18.38 22.79 10.14
CA GLN A 276 19.45 21.82 9.83
C GLN A 276 19.35 21.29 8.38
N VAL A 277 18.21 21.50 7.73
CA VAL A 277 17.95 21.11 6.35
C VAL A 277 18.06 22.32 5.43
N GLY A 278 18.90 22.22 4.40
CA GLY A 278 19.17 23.31 3.45
C GLY A 278 18.04 23.55 2.44
N LYS A 279 18.25 24.56 1.58
CA LYS A 279 17.30 24.89 0.49
C LYS A 279 17.03 23.64 -0.37
N GLY A 280 15.74 23.37 -0.61
CA GLY A 280 15.28 22.21 -1.38
C GLY A 280 15.17 20.91 -0.58
N GLY A 281 15.27 20.96 0.75
CA GLY A 281 15.15 19.75 1.58
C GLY A 281 16.43 18.93 1.64
N ILE A 282 17.58 19.49 1.25
CA ILE A 282 18.85 18.76 1.11
C ILE A 282 19.73 18.96 2.34
N VAL A 283 20.20 17.86 2.91
CA VAL A 283 21.15 17.85 4.02
C VAL A 283 22.58 17.82 3.48
N ARG A 284 23.31 18.93 3.64
CA ARG A 284 24.65 19.11 3.07
C ARG A 284 25.79 18.95 4.06
N ASP A 285 25.51 19.14 5.35
CA ASP A 285 26.53 19.04 6.39
C ASP A 285 26.68 17.57 6.83
N PRO A 286 27.82 16.90 6.57
CA PRO A 286 28.02 15.52 6.94
C PRO A 286 28.03 15.27 8.45
N ALA A 287 28.31 16.30 9.28
CA ALA A 287 28.27 16.17 10.74
C ALA A 287 26.86 15.83 11.24
N LEU A 288 25.83 16.30 10.54
CA LEU A 288 24.44 16.02 10.87
C LEU A 288 24.06 14.55 10.67
N TYR A 289 24.75 13.81 9.80
CA TYR A 289 24.50 12.37 9.65
C TYR A 289 24.88 11.60 10.93
N VAL A 290 25.94 12.02 11.62
CA VAL A 290 26.37 11.43 12.89
C VAL A 290 25.33 11.70 13.98
N GLU A 291 24.73 12.89 14.01
CA GLU A 291 23.64 13.21 14.93
C GLU A 291 22.38 12.37 14.69
N VAL A 292 22.04 12.16 13.41
CA VAL A 292 20.91 11.30 13.01
C VAL A 292 21.16 9.86 13.44
N GLU A 293 22.32 9.30 13.11
CA GLU A 293 22.69 7.94 13.50
C GLU A 293 22.64 7.75 15.02
N LYS A 294 23.23 8.67 15.78
CA LYS A 294 23.21 8.64 17.24
C LYS A 294 21.78 8.58 17.79
N ARG A 295 20.88 9.43 17.28
CA ARG A 295 19.48 9.50 17.73
C ARG A 295 18.71 8.22 17.42
N ILE A 296 18.91 7.64 16.23
CA ILE A 296 18.28 6.37 15.86
C ILE A 296 18.82 5.24 16.75
N ARG A 297 20.13 5.22 17.04
CA ARG A 297 20.73 4.24 17.96
C ARG A 297 20.15 4.33 19.37
N GLU A 298 20.01 5.54 19.90
CA GLU A 298 19.41 5.78 21.23
C GLU A 298 17.95 5.36 21.26
N CYS A 299 17.17 5.68 20.22
CA CYS A 299 15.78 5.25 20.10
C CYS A 299 15.66 3.71 20.03
N CYS A 300 16.44 3.05 19.17
CA CYS A 300 16.45 1.59 19.08
C CYS A 300 16.79 0.95 20.44
N ALA A 301 17.81 1.46 21.14
CA ALA A 301 18.18 0.93 22.45
C ALA A 301 17.06 1.08 23.49
N SER A 302 16.34 2.21 23.50
CA SER A 302 15.27 2.46 24.47
C SER A 302 14.02 1.59 24.26
N ILE A 303 13.82 1.08 23.05
CA ILE A 303 12.71 0.17 22.69
C ILE A 303 13.14 -1.29 22.57
N GLY A 304 14.33 -1.64 23.07
CA GLY A 304 14.80 -3.02 23.12
C GLY A 304 15.24 -3.59 21.77
N LEU A 305 15.71 -2.76 20.84
CA LEU A 305 16.35 -3.19 19.60
C LEU A 305 17.88 -3.05 19.71
N THR A 306 18.59 -4.03 19.15
CA THR A 306 20.04 -3.99 18.95
C THR A 306 20.31 -3.75 17.47
N ILE A 307 21.06 -2.70 17.14
CA ILE A 307 21.49 -2.42 15.77
C ILE A 307 22.72 -3.28 15.45
N ASP A 308 22.58 -4.14 14.44
CA ASP A 308 23.67 -4.99 13.95
C ASP A 308 24.52 -4.23 12.91
N GLN A 309 23.88 -3.43 12.02
CA GLN A 309 24.59 -2.66 10.98
C GLN A 309 23.93 -1.29 10.71
N TRP A 310 24.76 -0.31 10.36
CA TRP A 310 24.35 0.98 9.77
C TRP A 310 25.03 1.10 8.41
N LEU A 311 24.24 1.28 7.35
CA LEU A 311 24.70 1.13 5.98
C LEU A 311 24.36 2.37 5.15
N ASP A 312 25.20 2.71 4.19
CA ASP A 312 24.83 3.64 3.14
C ASP A 312 23.82 3.00 2.19
N SER A 313 22.79 3.76 1.77
CA SER A 313 21.97 3.35 0.63
C SER A 313 22.83 3.36 -0.62
N THR A 314 22.80 2.26 -1.40
CA THR A 314 23.57 2.10 -2.64
C THR A 314 23.17 3.09 -3.74
N ILE A 315 22.02 3.76 -3.57
CA ILE A 315 21.49 4.78 -4.48
C ILE A 315 21.05 5.98 -3.64
N GLU A 316 21.42 7.19 -4.09
CA GLU A 316 20.98 8.45 -3.48
C GLU A 316 19.46 8.66 -3.61
N GLY A 317 18.90 9.47 -2.70
CA GLY A 317 17.51 9.93 -2.74
C GLY A 317 17.15 10.62 -4.06
N GLY A 318 15.86 10.69 -4.39
CA GLY A 318 15.41 11.26 -5.68
C GLY A 318 15.66 12.77 -5.78
N ASP A 319 15.87 13.38 -4.63
CA ASP A 319 16.20 14.78 -4.35
C ASP A 319 17.72 15.02 -4.19
N GLY A 320 18.55 13.97 -4.30
CA GLY A 320 19.99 14.02 -4.09
C GLY A 320 20.42 13.95 -2.61
N ASN A 321 19.51 13.62 -1.69
CA ASN A 321 19.91 13.35 -0.30
C ASN A 321 20.66 12.02 -0.21
N ARG A 322 21.74 12.01 0.58
CA ARG A 322 22.34 10.76 1.06
C ARG A 322 21.41 10.13 2.09
N GLU A 323 21.12 8.85 1.91
CA GLU A 323 20.23 8.07 2.77
C GLU A 323 20.97 6.85 3.31
N PHE A 324 20.47 6.30 4.42
CA PHE A 324 21.12 5.19 5.13
C PHE A 324 20.12 4.07 5.40
N PHE A 325 20.58 2.87 5.69
CA PHE A 325 19.76 1.81 6.27
C PHE A 325 20.20 1.52 7.71
N VAL A 326 19.23 1.33 8.59
CA VAL A 326 19.44 0.75 9.92
C VAL A 326 18.98 -0.70 9.90
N PHE A 327 19.91 -1.62 10.16
CA PHE A 327 19.64 -3.05 10.33
C PHE A 327 19.71 -3.42 11.80
N ALA A 328 18.60 -3.90 12.34
CA ALA A 328 18.47 -4.20 13.76
C ALA A 328 17.69 -5.51 13.99
N ARG A 329 17.77 -5.99 15.21
CA ARG A 329 17.04 -7.15 15.71
C ARG A 329 16.51 -6.86 17.10
N ARG A 330 15.56 -7.67 17.56
CA ARG A 330 15.14 -7.63 18.96
C ARG A 330 16.33 -7.94 19.88
N GLY A 331 16.51 -7.11 20.91
CA GLY A 331 17.43 -7.37 22.01
C GLY A 331 17.03 -8.65 22.72
N LYS A 332 18.02 -9.38 23.23
CA LYS A 332 17.77 -10.54 24.11
C LYS A 332 17.38 -10.08 25.50
#